data_AF-A0A1B8G338-F1
#
_entry.id   AF-A0A1B8G338-F1
#
_cell.length_a   1.000
_cell.length_b   1.000
_cell.length_c   1.000
_cell.angle_alpha   90.00
_cell.angle_beta   90.00
_cell.angle_gamma   90.00
#
_symmetry.space_group_name_H-M   'P 1'
#
loop_
_entity.id
_entity.type
_entity.pdbx_description
1 polymer ?
#
loop_
_entity_poly.entity_id
_entity_poly.type
_entity_poly.pdbx_seq_one_letter_code
_entity_poly.pdbx_strand_id
1 'polypeptide(L)'
;MSEEEETPALQVIVLGSTGGPLEDNTTAFLVRSISEHWKKGSVLAVDAGTHLSSIARIIEEHLPWRKQVDEKSFLTSGAFSGLELPHISAKANAGHITKAIVDTYLITHPHLDHISGLVVNTAALPGVRPKRIAALPSTISAFKNHIFNNVIWPNLSDENDGAGLVTYMRLVEGGSAALGNAESRGYVEICEGLSIKTWSVSHGHCMENHWHRGSSVGHGRISHDSIDATAMQRSSSNSTPAPRQQQYSSHPAGQDGICVYDSSAYFIRDIKTGREVLIFGDVEPDSISLSPRNHQVWTDAAPKIANGTLKAIFIECSYADYRSDDTLFGHLAPRFLIEELIALAGHVDIARSKRLSSGSLGAAQSPSDLRKRKRVSQTLSAAGSSTGLESDMPSPAMKQNSEPWTAREVIRKAHRKDESNVSPHTRALPHPPNSPLMQLDSFELDSRDPRSIGRDISQPESPFSPKHKPSRTSQTSQSCQTPLTSLGGDMANMAPELSGDGMKTPLRTPNLEGTLEGLKIVIIHVKDNLDDNEPAEDTILREMNEYEQQEKLGCHFEIARAGMSVLL
;
A
#
# COMPACT_ATOMS: atom_id res chain seq x y z
N MET A 1 32.22 -25.44 1.08
CA MET A 1 31.59 -25.21 -0.23
C MET A 1 31.53 -23.72 -0.37
N SER A 2 32.29 -23.15 -1.30
CA SER A 2 32.19 -21.72 -1.62
C SER A 2 30.74 -21.42 -2.01
N GLU A 3 30.11 -20.46 -1.35
CA GLU A 3 28.89 -19.84 -1.87
C GLU A 3 29.24 -19.36 -3.28
N GLU A 4 28.70 -20.02 -4.30
CA GLU A 4 28.69 -19.44 -5.64
C GLU A 4 27.89 -18.14 -5.50
N GLU A 5 28.56 -16.99 -5.63
CA GLU A 5 27.92 -15.68 -5.63
C GLU A 5 26.78 -15.71 -6.67
N GLU A 6 25.55 -15.80 -6.17
CA GLU A 6 24.37 -15.97 -7.02
C GLU A 6 24.26 -14.72 -7.90
N THR A 7 24.43 -14.89 -9.22
CA THR A 7 24.44 -13.73 -10.12
C THR A 7 23.11 -12.99 -10.04
N PRO A 8 23.11 -11.65 -9.89
CA PRO A 8 21.88 -10.88 -9.88
C PRO A 8 21.06 -11.05 -11.17
N ALA A 9 19.74 -11.17 -11.04
CA ALA A 9 18.78 -11.28 -12.11
C ALA A 9 17.95 -10.00 -12.28
N LEU A 10 17.68 -9.27 -11.19
CA LEU A 10 16.91 -8.03 -11.19
C LEU A 10 17.76 -6.86 -10.69
N GLN A 11 17.49 -5.68 -11.22
CA GLN A 11 17.99 -4.43 -10.67
C GLN A 11 16.82 -3.50 -10.39
N VAL A 12 16.78 -2.92 -9.18
CA VAL A 12 15.91 -1.80 -8.81
C VAL A 12 16.79 -0.56 -8.61
N ILE A 13 16.47 0.52 -9.31
CA ILE A 13 17.13 1.82 -9.19
C ILE A 13 16.18 2.79 -8.52
N VAL A 14 16.63 3.40 -7.44
CA VAL A 14 15.86 4.41 -6.71
C VAL A 14 16.05 5.76 -7.40
N LEU A 15 14.96 6.29 -7.97
CA LEU A 15 14.94 7.65 -8.52
C LEU A 15 14.53 8.66 -7.45
N GLY A 16 13.55 8.30 -6.63
CA GLY A 16 13.13 9.07 -5.46
C GLY A 16 12.61 8.15 -4.38
N SER A 17 12.76 8.58 -3.14
CA SER A 17 12.47 7.76 -1.96
C SER A 17 11.74 8.50 -0.85
N THR A 18 11.36 9.76 -1.04
CA THR A 18 10.66 10.53 0.00
C THR A 18 9.14 10.52 -0.22
N GLY A 19 8.40 10.60 0.89
CA GLY A 19 6.95 10.84 0.89
C GLY A 19 6.58 12.33 0.96
N GLY A 20 7.54 13.21 0.67
CA GLY A 20 7.43 14.64 0.86
C GLY A 20 7.67 15.09 2.32
N PRO A 21 7.31 16.34 2.67
CA PRO A 21 6.63 17.32 1.82
C PRO A 21 7.51 17.92 0.72
N LEU A 22 8.83 17.73 0.74
CA LEU A 22 9.72 18.13 -0.36
C LEU A 22 9.43 17.33 -1.63
N GLU A 23 9.11 18.02 -2.71
CA GLU A 23 8.58 17.41 -3.94
C GLU A 23 9.66 16.88 -4.90
N ASP A 24 10.93 17.24 -4.70
CA ASP A 24 12.00 17.03 -5.68
C ASP A 24 12.59 15.61 -5.67
N ASN A 25 12.28 14.82 -4.65
CA ASN A 25 12.77 13.46 -4.43
C ASN A 25 11.67 12.44 -4.13
N THR A 26 10.45 12.74 -4.56
CA THR A 26 9.26 11.92 -4.32
C THR A 26 9.34 10.52 -4.93
N THR A 27 8.70 9.55 -4.30
CA THR A 27 8.79 8.11 -4.59
C THR A 27 8.73 7.76 -6.08
N ALA A 28 9.78 7.08 -6.56
CA ALA A 28 9.86 6.54 -7.92
C ALA A 28 11.03 5.56 -8.07
N PHE A 29 10.81 4.49 -8.83
CA PHE A 29 11.81 3.45 -9.08
C PHE A 29 11.87 3.06 -10.55
N LEU A 30 13.03 2.57 -10.99
CA LEU A 30 13.17 1.81 -12.23
C LEU A 30 13.51 0.36 -11.91
N VAL A 31 12.81 -0.58 -12.54
CA VAL A 31 13.06 -2.01 -12.41
C VAL A 31 13.38 -2.61 -13.77
N ARG A 32 14.41 -3.45 -13.84
CA ARG A 32 14.77 -4.16 -15.08
C ARG A 32 15.26 -5.57 -14.82
N SER A 33 15.06 -6.44 -15.80
CA SER A 33 15.82 -7.69 -15.92
C SER A 33 17.25 -7.37 -16.32
N ILE A 34 18.22 -7.94 -15.62
CA ILE A 34 19.64 -7.79 -15.95
C ILE A 34 19.95 -8.46 -17.29
N SER A 35 19.27 -9.57 -17.59
CA SER A 35 19.44 -10.33 -18.82
C SER A 35 18.97 -9.59 -20.08
N GLU A 36 18.09 -8.60 -19.92
CA GLU A 36 17.62 -7.76 -21.03
C GLU A 36 18.49 -6.54 -21.30
N HIS A 37 19.56 -6.33 -20.52
CA HIS A 37 20.43 -5.16 -20.64
C HIS A 37 19.62 -3.83 -20.67
N TRP A 38 20.17 -2.79 -21.30
CA TRP A 38 19.52 -1.50 -21.50
C TRP A 38 18.79 -1.40 -22.84
N LYS A 39 18.11 -2.47 -23.26
CA LYS A 39 17.36 -2.50 -24.53
C LYS A 39 16.20 -1.51 -24.51
N LYS A 40 15.74 -1.16 -25.72
CA LYS A 40 14.52 -0.35 -25.89
C LYS A 40 13.32 -1.09 -25.28
N GLY A 41 12.63 -0.46 -24.33
CA GLY A 41 11.45 -1.02 -23.69
C GLY A 41 11.70 -2.09 -22.62
N SER A 42 12.94 -2.23 -22.13
CA SER A 42 13.28 -3.24 -21.11
C SER A 42 13.17 -2.74 -19.66
N VAL A 43 12.76 -1.49 -19.44
CA VAL A 43 12.67 -0.90 -18.10
C VAL A 43 11.22 -0.58 -17.74
N LEU A 44 10.83 -1.02 -16.56
CA LEU A 44 9.58 -0.69 -15.87
C LEU A 44 9.83 0.48 -14.93
N ALA A 45 9.00 1.52 -14.97
CA ALA A 45 8.96 2.52 -13.91
C ALA A 45 7.89 2.12 -12.89
N VAL A 46 8.21 2.12 -11.60
CA VAL A 46 7.24 1.87 -10.51
C VAL A 46 7.06 3.17 -9.75
N ASP A 47 5.85 3.70 -9.80
CA ASP A 47 5.56 5.10 -9.52
C ASP A 47 6.48 6.08 -10.29
N ALA A 48 6.17 7.37 -10.18
CA ALA A 48 6.84 8.40 -10.95
C ALA A 48 6.64 9.79 -10.33
N GLY A 49 6.81 9.90 -9.01
CA GLY A 49 6.88 11.17 -8.31
C GLY A 49 7.96 12.08 -8.88
N THR A 50 9.22 11.67 -8.74
CA THR A 50 10.34 12.25 -9.48
C THR A 50 10.76 11.30 -10.61
N HIS A 51 11.18 11.81 -11.77
CA HIS A 51 11.59 10.91 -12.86
C HIS A 51 12.68 11.51 -13.75
N LEU A 52 12.34 12.31 -14.77
CA LEU A 52 13.33 12.85 -15.73
C LEU A 52 14.42 13.70 -15.06
N SER A 53 14.06 14.50 -14.06
CA SER A 53 15.00 15.31 -13.25
C SER A 53 15.97 14.42 -12.49
N SER A 54 15.47 13.39 -11.79
CA SER A 54 16.31 12.47 -11.02
C SER A 54 17.23 11.64 -11.91
N ILE A 55 16.71 11.09 -13.02
CA ILE A 55 17.54 10.38 -14.01
C ILE A 55 18.67 11.28 -14.52
N ALA A 56 18.39 12.55 -14.80
CA ALA A 56 19.42 13.50 -15.24
C ALA A 56 20.48 13.73 -14.15
N ARG A 57 20.08 13.97 -12.89
CA ARG A 57 21.01 14.16 -11.75
C ARG A 57 21.92 12.94 -11.56
N ILE A 58 21.34 11.76 -11.46
CA ILE A 58 22.09 10.50 -11.24
C ILE A 58 23.10 10.27 -12.38
N ILE A 59 22.72 10.52 -13.63
CA ILE A 59 23.64 10.37 -14.76
C ILE A 59 24.75 11.42 -14.72
N GLU A 60 24.42 12.67 -14.40
CA GLU A 60 25.36 13.79 -14.36
C GLU A 60 26.55 13.52 -13.44
N GLU A 61 26.32 12.88 -12.29
CA GLU A 61 27.36 12.48 -11.33
C GLU A 61 28.35 11.45 -11.89
N HIS A 62 27.93 10.67 -12.89
CA HIS A 62 28.71 9.56 -13.46
C HIS A 62 29.12 9.78 -14.92
N LEU A 63 28.84 10.96 -15.49
CA LEU A 63 29.17 11.23 -16.89
C LEU A 63 30.68 11.17 -17.13
N PRO A 64 31.14 10.44 -18.16
CA PRO A 64 32.53 10.51 -18.58
C PRO A 64 32.81 11.89 -19.21
N TRP A 65 34.03 12.38 -19.03
CA TRP A 65 34.44 13.61 -19.72
C TRP A 65 34.50 13.38 -21.22
N ARG A 66 33.82 14.24 -22.01
CA ARG A 66 33.75 14.10 -23.47
C ARG A 66 33.71 15.42 -24.22
N LYS A 67 34.31 15.42 -25.42
CA LYS A 67 34.34 16.58 -26.35
C LYS A 67 33.60 16.38 -27.68
N GLN A 68 33.32 15.14 -28.11
CA GLN A 68 32.69 14.86 -29.42
C GLN A 68 31.56 13.82 -29.33
N VAL A 69 30.61 13.90 -30.28
CA VAL A 69 29.35 13.14 -30.32
C VAL A 69 29.52 11.73 -30.92
N ASP A 70 30.50 11.52 -31.81
CA ASP A 70 30.49 10.38 -32.74
C ASP A 70 31.12 9.08 -32.22
N GLU A 71 31.63 9.06 -30.99
CA GLU A 71 32.12 7.83 -30.36
C GLU A 71 31.00 7.17 -29.55
N LYS A 72 30.99 5.83 -29.41
CA LYS A 72 30.11 5.17 -28.43
C LYS A 72 30.66 5.37 -27.02
N SER A 73 29.86 5.91 -26.11
CA SER A 73 30.21 6.02 -24.69
C SER A 73 29.27 5.19 -23.85
N PHE A 74 29.79 4.63 -22.77
CA PHE A 74 29.02 3.89 -21.79
C PHE A 74 29.24 4.50 -20.41
N LEU A 75 28.21 4.47 -19.56
CA LEU A 75 28.41 4.68 -18.13
C LEU A 75 29.18 3.49 -17.56
N THR A 76 30.24 3.76 -16.81
CA THR A 76 31.10 2.73 -16.20
C THR A 76 30.83 2.56 -14.71
N SER A 77 30.08 3.48 -14.09
CA SER A 77 29.74 3.48 -12.67
C SER A 77 28.32 4.03 -12.44
N GLY A 78 27.86 3.93 -11.19
CA GLY A 78 26.53 4.37 -10.79
C GLY A 78 25.41 3.39 -11.14
N ALA A 79 24.18 3.77 -10.79
CA ALA A 79 22.99 2.92 -11.00
C ALA A 79 22.75 2.56 -12.47
N PHE A 80 23.15 3.43 -13.39
CA PHE A 80 23.00 3.23 -14.83
C PHE A 80 24.25 2.62 -15.49
N SER A 81 25.13 1.97 -14.74
CA SER A 81 26.34 1.34 -15.28
C SER A 81 26.00 0.35 -16.42
N GLY A 82 26.84 0.37 -17.46
CA GLY A 82 26.67 -0.38 -18.70
C GLY A 82 25.70 0.24 -19.71
N LEU A 83 25.04 1.37 -19.40
CA LEU A 83 24.16 2.08 -20.32
C LEU A 83 24.97 2.78 -21.42
N GLU A 84 24.61 2.54 -22.68
CA GLU A 84 25.11 3.32 -23.82
C GLU A 84 24.51 4.74 -23.79
N LEU A 85 25.37 5.75 -23.85
CA LEU A 85 25.00 7.16 -23.87
C LEU A 85 25.05 7.69 -25.30
N PRO A 86 23.90 7.83 -25.99
CA PRO A 86 23.85 8.39 -27.35
C PRO A 86 24.07 9.90 -27.39
N HIS A 87 24.07 10.58 -26.24
CA HIS A 87 24.21 12.03 -26.16
C HIS A 87 25.30 12.44 -25.17
N ILE A 88 25.78 13.69 -25.30
CA ILE A 88 26.82 14.24 -24.41
C ILE A 88 26.22 14.67 -23.06
N SER A 89 25.07 15.34 -23.05
CA SER A 89 24.52 15.92 -21.84
C SER A 89 23.65 14.93 -21.06
N ALA A 90 23.66 15.04 -19.73
CA ALA A 90 22.83 14.22 -18.84
C ALA A 90 21.34 14.36 -19.17
N LYS A 91 20.87 15.59 -19.41
CA LYS A 91 19.48 15.88 -19.78
C LYS A 91 19.03 15.17 -21.07
N ALA A 92 19.90 15.14 -22.09
CA ALA A 92 19.58 14.46 -23.34
C ALA A 92 19.53 12.93 -23.15
N ASN A 93 20.46 12.36 -22.38
CA ASN A 93 20.45 10.93 -22.06
C ASN A 93 19.26 10.53 -21.16
N ALA A 94 18.88 11.36 -20.19
CA ALA A 94 17.67 11.16 -19.40
C ALA A 94 16.40 11.15 -20.28
N GLY A 95 16.37 12.04 -21.27
CA GLY A 95 15.34 12.05 -22.31
C GLY A 95 15.35 10.76 -23.14
N HIS A 96 16.53 10.25 -23.52
CA HIS A 96 16.65 8.97 -24.23
C HIS A 96 16.11 7.80 -23.40
N ILE A 97 16.50 7.69 -22.12
CA ILE A 97 16.03 6.64 -21.21
C ILE A 97 14.51 6.67 -21.10
N THR A 98 13.94 7.83 -20.80
CA THR A 98 12.48 8.00 -20.62
C THR A 98 11.71 7.68 -21.90
N LYS A 99 12.22 8.07 -23.07
CA LYS A 99 11.50 7.93 -24.35
C LYS A 99 11.64 6.55 -24.96
N ALA A 100 12.84 5.96 -24.90
CA ALA A 100 13.19 4.72 -25.60
C ALA A 100 13.23 3.51 -24.66
N ILE A 101 13.83 3.64 -23.50
CA ILE A 101 14.16 2.51 -22.61
C ILE A 101 13.00 2.19 -21.67
N VAL A 102 12.41 3.20 -21.04
CA VAL A 102 11.21 3.04 -20.19
C VAL A 102 10.01 2.70 -21.06
N ASP A 103 9.35 1.59 -20.74
CA ASP A 103 8.21 1.04 -21.47
C ASP A 103 6.88 1.41 -20.83
N THR A 104 6.74 1.01 -19.57
CA THR A 104 5.50 1.02 -18.81
C THR A 104 5.74 1.72 -17.48
N TYR A 105 4.76 2.52 -17.07
CA TYR A 105 4.65 3.10 -15.73
C TYR A 105 3.63 2.30 -14.94
N LEU A 106 4.09 1.63 -13.88
CA LEU A 106 3.30 0.84 -12.97
C LEU A 106 2.98 1.71 -11.74
N ILE A 107 1.75 2.19 -11.65
CA ILE A 107 1.36 3.18 -10.63
C ILE A 107 0.62 2.50 -9.48
N THR A 108 1.07 2.71 -8.25
CA THR A 108 0.48 2.12 -7.05
C THR A 108 -0.87 2.77 -6.74
N HIS A 109 -0.90 4.10 -6.70
CA HIS A 109 -2.09 4.90 -6.43
C HIS A 109 -1.94 6.33 -7.00
N PRO A 110 -3.03 7.14 -7.09
CA PRO A 110 -3.03 8.37 -7.86
C PRO A 110 -2.64 9.63 -7.06
N HIS A 111 -2.01 9.51 -5.88
CA HIS A 111 -1.53 10.70 -5.16
C HIS A 111 -0.43 11.41 -5.95
N LEU A 112 -0.35 12.74 -5.82
CA LEU A 112 0.47 13.59 -6.68
C LEU A 112 1.96 13.32 -6.57
N ASP A 113 2.43 13.03 -5.38
CA ASP A 113 3.80 12.61 -5.08
C ASP A 113 4.17 11.25 -5.70
N HIS A 114 3.21 10.44 -6.16
CA HIS A 114 3.48 9.21 -6.91
C HIS A 114 3.40 9.39 -8.44
N ILE A 115 2.85 10.50 -8.94
CA ILE A 115 2.54 10.66 -10.38
C ILE A 115 3.03 11.96 -11.02
N SER A 116 3.41 12.97 -10.23
CA SER A 116 3.68 14.33 -10.71
C SER A 116 4.77 14.37 -11.79
N GLY A 117 5.87 13.68 -11.57
CA GLY A 117 6.96 13.53 -12.53
C GLY A 117 6.49 12.88 -13.83
N LEU A 118 5.73 11.79 -13.79
CA LEU A 118 5.13 11.20 -14.99
C LEU A 118 4.28 12.24 -15.74
N VAL A 119 3.35 12.89 -15.06
CA VAL A 119 2.41 13.85 -15.67
C VAL A 119 3.16 14.98 -16.35
N VAL A 120 4.09 15.65 -15.66
CA VAL A 120 4.89 16.74 -16.22
C VAL A 120 5.75 16.26 -17.40
N ASN A 121 6.38 15.09 -17.26
CA ASN A 121 7.28 14.57 -18.29
C ASN A 121 6.58 14.10 -19.56
N THR A 122 5.24 13.96 -19.55
CA THR A 122 4.48 13.66 -20.76
C THR A 122 4.66 14.73 -21.85
N ALA A 123 5.02 15.96 -21.50
CA ALA A 123 5.35 17.03 -22.46
C ALA A 123 6.54 16.67 -23.37
N ALA A 124 7.39 15.72 -22.95
CA ALA A 124 8.52 15.23 -23.75
C ALA A 124 8.14 14.06 -24.69
N LEU A 125 6.90 13.57 -24.64
CA LEU A 125 6.44 12.39 -25.40
C LEU A 125 5.92 12.63 -26.84
N PRO A 126 5.65 13.85 -27.34
CA PRO A 126 5.29 14.01 -28.75
C PRO A 126 6.35 13.39 -29.70
N GLY A 127 5.89 12.60 -30.67
CA GLY A 127 6.76 11.91 -31.64
C GLY A 127 7.41 10.62 -31.14
N VAL A 128 7.07 10.14 -29.94
CA VAL A 128 7.49 8.81 -29.46
C VAL A 128 6.34 7.81 -29.43
N ARG A 129 6.67 6.53 -29.31
CA ARG A 129 5.67 5.48 -29.10
C ARG A 129 4.85 5.77 -27.83
N PRO A 130 3.53 5.52 -27.85
CA PRO A 130 2.69 5.70 -26.68
C PRO A 130 3.27 4.97 -25.46
N LYS A 131 3.21 5.60 -24.30
CA LYS A 131 3.64 5.02 -23.02
C LYS A 131 2.47 4.29 -22.38
N ARG A 132 2.72 3.18 -21.71
CA ARG A 132 1.68 2.44 -20.99
C ARG A 132 1.64 2.90 -19.53
N ILE A 133 0.45 3.19 -19.02
CA ILE A 133 0.20 3.32 -17.58
C ILE A 133 -0.58 2.08 -17.14
N ALA A 134 0.04 1.27 -16.29
CA ALA A 134 -0.56 0.08 -15.71
C ALA A 134 -0.88 0.32 -14.24
N ALA A 135 -2.11 0.06 -13.83
CA ALA A 135 -2.53 0.19 -12.43
C ALA A 135 -3.86 -0.54 -12.19
N LEU A 136 -4.28 -0.62 -10.92
CA LEU A 136 -5.64 -1.06 -10.59
C LEU A 136 -6.71 -0.13 -11.20
N PRO A 137 -7.95 -0.62 -11.42
CA PRO A 137 -8.99 0.16 -12.10
C PRO A 137 -9.37 1.46 -11.40
N SER A 138 -9.28 1.52 -10.06
CA SER A 138 -9.52 2.74 -9.27
C SER A 138 -8.51 3.83 -9.63
N THR A 139 -7.21 3.51 -9.61
CA THR A 139 -6.12 4.41 -10.02
C THR A 139 -6.28 4.89 -11.46
N ILE A 140 -6.56 3.99 -12.41
CA ILE A 140 -6.79 4.38 -13.82
C ILE A 140 -8.01 5.32 -13.94
N SER A 141 -9.07 5.07 -13.19
CA SER A 141 -10.25 5.94 -13.18
C SER A 141 -9.92 7.34 -12.65
N ALA A 142 -9.07 7.43 -11.62
CA ALA A 142 -8.59 8.71 -11.11
C ALA A 142 -7.77 9.48 -12.15
N PHE A 143 -6.86 8.83 -12.88
CA PHE A 143 -6.14 9.45 -14.00
C PHE A 143 -7.09 10.03 -15.05
N LYS A 144 -8.11 9.27 -15.46
CA LYS A 144 -9.08 9.69 -16.48
C LYS A 144 -9.92 10.88 -16.04
N ASN A 145 -10.39 10.87 -14.80
CA ASN A 145 -11.36 11.85 -14.32
C ASN A 145 -10.67 13.12 -13.77
N HIS A 146 -9.47 12.98 -13.22
CA HIS A 146 -8.86 14.02 -12.40
C HIS A 146 -7.49 14.48 -12.91
N ILE A 147 -6.82 13.75 -13.81
CA ILE A 147 -5.48 14.14 -14.30
C ILE A 147 -5.51 14.49 -15.79
N PHE A 148 -5.74 13.51 -16.66
CA PHE A 148 -5.80 13.67 -18.12
C PHE A 148 -7.22 14.05 -18.56
N ASN A 149 -7.70 15.19 -18.06
CA ASN A 149 -9.09 15.64 -18.18
C ASN A 149 -9.25 17.00 -18.91
N ASN A 150 -8.19 17.50 -19.54
CA ASN A 150 -8.12 18.83 -20.18
C ASN A 150 -8.28 20.02 -19.23
N VAL A 151 -8.23 19.80 -17.91
CA VAL A 151 -8.26 20.85 -16.89
C VAL A 151 -6.94 20.89 -16.14
N ILE A 152 -6.58 19.79 -15.46
CA ILE A 152 -5.30 19.67 -14.74
C ILE A 152 -4.18 19.43 -15.74
N TRP A 153 -4.39 18.50 -16.67
CA TRP A 153 -3.46 18.22 -17.75
C TRP A 153 -4.23 17.87 -19.04
N PRO A 154 -3.68 18.14 -20.24
CA PRO A 154 -4.30 17.69 -21.48
C PRO A 154 -4.65 16.20 -21.44
N ASN A 155 -5.75 15.79 -22.07
CA ASN A 155 -6.08 14.38 -22.21
C ASN A 155 -5.09 13.74 -23.20
N LEU A 156 -4.00 13.19 -22.67
CA LEU A 156 -2.97 12.51 -23.45
C LEU A 156 -3.22 11.01 -23.60
N SER A 157 -4.30 10.48 -23.00
CA SER A 157 -4.66 9.07 -23.11
C SER A 157 -5.22 8.72 -24.49
N ASP A 158 -5.38 7.43 -24.78
CA ASP A 158 -6.08 6.89 -25.95
C ASP A 158 -7.59 6.68 -25.70
N GLU A 159 -8.10 7.13 -24.55
CA GLU A 159 -9.51 7.07 -24.17
C GLU A 159 -10.13 8.47 -24.10
N ASN A 160 -11.46 8.56 -24.17
CA ASN A 160 -12.22 9.82 -24.04
C ASN A 160 -11.73 10.95 -24.98
N ASP A 161 -11.55 10.64 -26.27
CA ASP A 161 -11.06 11.58 -27.31
C ASP A 161 -9.67 12.19 -27.01
N GLY A 162 -8.80 11.44 -26.33
CA GLY A 162 -7.45 11.87 -26.00
C GLY A 162 -6.44 11.77 -27.14
N ALA A 163 -5.25 12.35 -26.94
CA ALA A 163 -4.20 12.47 -27.94
C ALA A 163 -3.43 11.16 -28.24
N GLY A 164 -3.70 10.07 -27.50
CA GLY A 164 -3.12 8.75 -27.74
C GLY A 164 -1.62 8.64 -27.44
N LEU A 165 -1.05 9.53 -26.63
CA LEU A 165 0.36 9.45 -26.19
C LEU A 165 0.54 8.50 -25.00
N VAL A 166 -0.55 8.18 -24.31
CA VAL A 166 -0.60 7.26 -23.18
C VAL A 166 -1.71 6.23 -23.42
N THR A 167 -1.45 4.98 -23.03
CA THR A 167 -2.42 3.88 -23.08
C THR A 167 -2.59 3.29 -21.69
N TYR A 168 -3.82 2.91 -21.32
CA TYR A 168 -4.09 2.34 -20.00
C TYR A 168 -4.14 0.81 -20.02
N MET A 169 -3.43 0.19 -19.08
CA MET A 169 -3.53 -1.23 -18.77
C MET A 169 -4.15 -1.41 -17.38
N ARG A 170 -5.39 -1.90 -17.34
CA ARG A 170 -6.09 -2.15 -16.08
C ARG A 170 -5.68 -3.51 -15.53
N LEU A 171 -5.09 -3.51 -14.36
CA LEU A 171 -4.64 -4.71 -13.66
C LEU A 171 -5.79 -5.35 -12.88
N VAL A 172 -5.62 -6.63 -12.56
CA VAL A 172 -6.58 -7.42 -11.78
C VAL A 172 -5.87 -7.87 -10.51
N GLU A 173 -6.51 -7.64 -9.37
CA GLU A 173 -6.05 -8.09 -8.07
C GLU A 173 -5.90 -9.61 -8.01
N GLY A 174 -4.78 -10.09 -7.47
CA GLY A 174 -4.37 -11.50 -7.49
C GLY A 174 -3.98 -12.04 -8.87
N GLY A 175 -4.18 -11.25 -9.93
CA GLY A 175 -4.00 -11.64 -11.31
C GLY A 175 -5.09 -12.55 -11.87
N SER A 176 -5.04 -12.81 -13.18
CA SER A 176 -5.96 -13.77 -13.80
C SER A 176 -5.50 -15.20 -13.54
N ALA A 177 -6.36 -16.02 -12.93
CA ALA A 177 -6.11 -17.44 -12.74
C ALA A 177 -5.88 -18.24 -14.04
N ALA A 178 -6.27 -17.68 -15.20
CA ALA A 178 -6.07 -18.27 -16.52
C ALA A 178 -4.69 -17.94 -17.13
N LEU A 179 -3.93 -17.01 -16.54
CA LEU A 179 -2.60 -16.62 -16.99
C LEU A 179 -1.52 -17.30 -16.14
N GLY A 180 -0.51 -17.83 -16.82
CA GLY A 180 0.63 -18.51 -16.22
C GLY A 180 0.44 -20.01 -15.95
N ASN A 181 1.54 -20.71 -15.73
CA ASN A 181 1.60 -22.12 -15.32
C ASN A 181 2.18 -22.24 -13.91
N ALA A 182 1.63 -23.14 -13.09
CA ALA A 182 2.10 -23.44 -11.72
C ALA A 182 2.52 -22.18 -10.91
N GLU A 183 3.81 -21.88 -10.87
CA GLU A 183 4.45 -20.78 -10.12
C GLU A 183 4.24 -19.39 -10.73
N SER A 184 3.99 -19.28 -12.04
CA SER A 184 3.71 -18.01 -12.72
C SER A 184 2.22 -17.65 -12.76
N ARG A 185 1.37 -18.41 -12.07
CA ARG A 185 -0.08 -18.20 -12.09
C ARG A 185 -0.46 -16.82 -11.56
N GLY A 186 -1.26 -16.10 -12.32
CA GLY A 186 -1.69 -14.74 -12.01
C GLY A 186 -0.66 -13.66 -12.37
N TYR A 187 0.53 -14.02 -12.88
CA TYR A 187 1.44 -13.02 -13.40
C TYR A 187 1.04 -12.59 -14.82
N VAL A 188 1.24 -11.31 -15.12
CA VAL A 188 1.05 -10.73 -16.44
C VAL A 188 2.35 -10.08 -16.88
N GLU A 189 2.79 -10.35 -18.10
CA GLU A 189 3.96 -9.68 -18.67
C GLU A 189 3.70 -8.17 -18.80
N ILE A 190 4.64 -7.36 -18.32
CA ILE A 190 4.47 -5.90 -18.24
C ILE A 190 5.43 -5.15 -19.15
N CYS A 191 6.66 -5.67 -19.31
CA CYS A 191 7.64 -5.23 -20.29
C CYS A 191 8.65 -6.36 -20.54
N GLU A 192 9.59 -6.17 -21.47
CA GLU A 192 10.55 -7.20 -21.87
C GLU A 192 11.29 -7.81 -20.67
N GLY A 193 11.12 -9.11 -20.47
CA GLY A 193 11.76 -9.88 -19.40
C GLY A 193 11.11 -9.76 -18.01
N LEU A 194 10.08 -8.92 -17.83
CA LEU A 194 9.41 -8.71 -16.54
C LEU A 194 7.92 -9.04 -16.59
N SER A 195 7.46 -9.69 -15.53
CA SER A 195 6.03 -9.96 -15.28
C SER A 195 5.65 -9.52 -13.89
N ILE A 196 4.36 -9.21 -13.68
CA ILE A 196 3.88 -8.68 -12.40
C ILE A 196 2.64 -9.39 -11.90
N LYS A 197 2.45 -9.38 -10.58
CA LYS A 197 1.19 -9.68 -9.91
C LYS A 197 0.87 -8.58 -8.91
N THR A 198 -0.41 -8.22 -8.81
CA THR A 198 -0.87 -7.05 -8.07
C THR A 198 -1.83 -7.45 -6.95
N TRP A 199 -1.72 -6.78 -5.81
CA TRP A 199 -2.70 -6.83 -4.72
C TRP A 199 -3.11 -5.43 -4.32
N SER A 200 -4.37 -5.23 -3.94
CA SER A 200 -4.79 -3.96 -3.34
C SER A 200 -4.39 -3.92 -1.87
N VAL A 201 -3.99 -2.75 -1.39
CA VAL A 201 -3.72 -2.48 0.02
C VAL A 201 -4.45 -1.21 0.44
N SER A 202 -4.65 -1.04 1.74
CA SER A 202 -5.32 0.14 2.29
C SER A 202 -4.30 1.20 2.65
N HIS A 203 -4.63 2.45 2.38
CA HIS A 203 -3.78 3.61 2.65
C HIS A 203 -4.59 4.71 3.36
N GLY A 204 -5.23 4.35 4.47
CA GLY A 204 -6.04 5.27 5.28
C GLY A 204 -7.46 5.46 4.74
N HIS A 205 -8.17 6.44 5.29
CA HIS A 205 -9.58 6.68 5.00
C HIS A 205 -9.89 8.18 4.86
N CYS A 206 -11.02 8.45 4.21
CA CYS A 206 -11.48 9.81 3.94
C CYS A 206 -11.85 10.52 5.26
N MET A 207 -11.38 11.76 5.46
CA MET A 207 -11.70 12.56 6.66
C MET A 207 -13.18 12.94 6.76
N GLU A 208 -13.84 13.08 5.60
CA GLU A 208 -15.29 13.34 5.52
C GLU A 208 -16.03 12.02 5.27
N ASN A 209 -17.12 11.77 6.02
CA ASN A 209 -18.01 10.65 5.75
C ASN A 209 -18.82 10.91 4.48
N HIS A 210 -18.34 10.41 3.34
CA HIS A 210 -19.07 10.49 2.08
C HIS A 210 -18.88 9.23 1.23
N TRP A 211 -19.83 8.98 0.34
CA TRP A 211 -19.79 7.83 -0.55
C TRP A 211 -18.90 8.13 -1.76
N HIS A 212 -17.81 7.38 -1.92
CA HIS A 212 -17.20 7.20 -3.23
C HIS A 212 -17.78 5.95 -3.89
N ARG A 213 -18.09 6.04 -5.19
CA ARG A 213 -18.35 4.86 -6.03
C ARG A 213 -17.02 4.18 -6.34
N GLY A 214 -16.33 3.70 -5.30
CA GLY A 214 -15.08 2.96 -5.35
C GLY A 214 -15.28 1.58 -4.73
N SER A 215 -15.10 0.55 -5.56
CA SER A 215 -14.67 -0.81 -5.20
C SER A 215 -15.50 -1.62 -4.18
N SER A 216 -16.82 -1.75 -4.38
CA SER A 216 -17.50 -3.01 -4.02
C SER A 216 -17.14 -4.11 -5.03
N VAL A 217 -15.88 -4.55 -5.07
CA VAL A 217 -15.49 -5.76 -5.80
C VAL A 217 -15.53 -6.92 -4.83
N GLY A 218 -16.72 -7.53 -4.66
CA GLY A 218 -16.82 -8.64 -3.72
C GLY A 218 -18.16 -9.34 -3.52
N HIS A 219 -19.30 -8.92 -4.10
CA HIS A 219 -20.50 -9.77 -4.13
C HIS A 219 -21.19 -9.68 -5.48
N GLY A 220 -21.13 -10.77 -6.24
CA GLY A 220 -21.66 -10.86 -7.59
C GLY A 220 -23.15 -10.50 -7.65
N ARG A 221 -23.47 -9.46 -8.39
CA ARG A 221 -24.75 -9.32 -9.10
C ARG A 221 -24.47 -8.74 -10.48
N ILE A 222 -24.76 -9.55 -11.49
CA ILE A 222 -24.89 -9.12 -12.88
C ILE A 222 -25.98 -8.06 -12.91
N SER A 223 -25.64 -6.83 -13.25
CA SER A 223 -26.62 -5.84 -13.71
C SER A 223 -26.25 -5.44 -15.12
N HIS A 224 -27.15 -5.79 -16.02
CA HIS A 224 -27.23 -5.34 -17.40
C HIS A 224 -27.63 -3.84 -17.45
N ASP A 225 -27.41 -3.23 -18.62
CA ASP A 225 -27.94 -1.94 -19.12
C ASP A 225 -27.15 -0.65 -18.78
N SER A 226 -26.90 0.30 -19.70
CA SER A 226 -27.25 0.47 -21.13
C SER A 226 -26.13 1.31 -21.82
N ILE A 227 -25.63 1.00 -23.01
CA ILE A 227 -26.09 1.44 -24.35
C ILE A 227 -26.95 2.72 -24.32
N ASP A 228 -26.44 3.84 -24.85
CA ASP A 228 -27.03 4.35 -26.10
C ASP A 228 -26.10 5.31 -26.86
N ALA A 229 -26.19 5.22 -28.18
CA ALA A 229 -25.44 5.98 -29.16
C ALA A 229 -26.37 6.95 -29.92
N THR A 230 -25.73 7.86 -30.66
CA THR A 230 -26.19 8.57 -31.87
C THR A 230 -26.99 9.89 -31.80
N ALA A 231 -26.31 10.94 -32.27
CA ALA A 231 -26.62 11.77 -33.47
C ALA A 231 -27.70 12.88 -33.47
N MET A 232 -27.19 14.09 -33.76
CA MET A 232 -27.68 15.15 -34.67
C MET A 232 -28.92 16.04 -34.40
N GLN A 233 -28.62 17.34 -34.42
CA GLN A 233 -29.29 18.49 -35.09
C GLN A 233 -30.55 19.20 -34.50
N ARG A 234 -30.33 20.51 -34.27
CA ARG A 234 -31.11 21.72 -34.61
C ARG A 234 -32.52 22.02 -34.02
N SER A 235 -32.57 23.26 -33.49
CA SER A 235 -33.62 24.31 -33.54
C SER A 235 -34.84 24.31 -32.60
N SER A 236 -34.86 25.38 -31.78
CA SER A 236 -35.95 26.34 -31.45
C SER A 236 -37.26 25.92 -30.73
N SER A 237 -37.43 26.59 -29.58
CA SER A 237 -38.64 27.28 -29.04
C SER A 237 -39.71 26.54 -28.21
N ASN A 238 -39.88 27.10 -27.00
CA ASN A 238 -41.08 27.38 -26.20
C ASN A 238 -42.06 26.29 -25.67
N SER A 239 -42.24 26.37 -24.35
CA SER A 239 -43.50 26.45 -23.58
C SER A 239 -44.01 25.23 -22.74
N THR A 240 -43.77 25.36 -21.41
CA THR A 240 -44.67 25.13 -20.24
C THR A 240 -45.15 23.71 -19.81
N PRO A 241 -45.46 23.49 -18.51
CA PRO A 241 -45.01 22.32 -17.74
C PRO A 241 -46.14 21.39 -17.21
N ALA A 242 -45.81 20.15 -16.83
CA ALA A 242 -46.65 19.27 -15.99
C ALA A 242 -45.81 18.14 -15.32
N PRO A 243 -46.31 17.42 -14.29
CA PRO A 243 -45.81 17.49 -12.92
C PRO A 243 -44.82 16.38 -12.52
N ARG A 244 -43.93 16.72 -11.57
CA ARG A 244 -43.05 15.79 -10.86
C ARG A 244 -43.88 14.79 -10.03
N GLN A 245 -43.85 13.51 -10.42
CA GLN A 245 -44.04 12.42 -9.46
C GLN A 245 -42.69 12.14 -8.80
N GLN A 246 -42.60 12.48 -7.51
CA GLN A 246 -41.57 11.99 -6.61
C GLN A 246 -41.77 10.48 -6.44
N GLN A 247 -40.93 9.67 -7.07
CA GLN A 247 -40.65 8.32 -6.58
C GLN A 247 -39.47 8.40 -5.63
N TYR A 248 -39.80 8.50 -4.33
CA TYR A 248 -38.88 8.12 -3.27
C TYR A 248 -38.56 6.64 -3.43
N SER A 249 -37.38 6.32 -3.95
CA SER A 249 -36.83 4.97 -3.83
C SER A 249 -36.15 4.89 -2.47
N SER A 250 -36.90 4.41 -1.48
CA SER A 250 -36.42 4.08 -0.14
C SER A 250 -35.53 2.83 -0.24
N HIS A 251 -34.21 3.03 -0.25
CA HIS A 251 -33.26 1.96 0.01
C HIS A 251 -33.25 1.64 1.52
N PRO A 252 -33.16 0.36 1.93
CA PRO A 252 -33.08 0.01 3.34
C PRO A 252 -31.73 0.45 3.89
N ALA A 253 -31.74 1.06 5.08
CA ALA A 253 -30.56 1.38 5.85
C ALA A 253 -29.93 0.06 6.35
N GLY A 254 -28.74 -0.27 5.86
CA GLY A 254 -28.01 -1.45 6.31
C GLY A 254 -26.65 -1.59 5.61
N GLN A 255 -25.61 -1.17 6.34
CA GLN A 255 -24.16 -1.19 6.05
C GLN A 255 -23.61 0.09 5.38
N ASP A 256 -23.28 1.07 6.23
CA ASP A 256 -22.46 2.23 5.89
C ASP A 256 -21.04 1.76 5.50
N GLY A 257 -20.69 1.86 4.21
CA GLY A 257 -19.37 1.50 3.71
C GLY A 257 -18.32 2.57 4.04
N ILE A 258 -17.25 2.19 4.73
CA ILE A 258 -16.13 3.07 5.08
C ILE A 258 -15.37 3.46 3.81
N CYS A 259 -15.13 4.76 3.62
CA CYS A 259 -14.38 5.34 2.50
C CYS A 259 -12.87 5.16 2.75
N VAL A 260 -12.24 4.19 2.08
CA VAL A 260 -10.81 3.85 2.22
C VAL A 260 -10.06 4.27 0.97
N TYR A 261 -8.85 4.80 1.12
CA TYR A 261 -7.97 5.03 -0.02
C TYR A 261 -7.31 3.71 -0.45
N ASP A 262 -7.49 3.36 -1.71
CA ASP A 262 -6.87 2.17 -2.30
C ASP A 262 -5.45 2.50 -2.77
N SER A 263 -4.50 1.63 -2.40
CA SER A 263 -3.15 1.57 -2.95
C SER A 263 -2.85 0.16 -3.46
N SER A 264 -1.62 -0.10 -3.92
CA SER A 264 -1.24 -1.38 -4.52
C SER A 264 0.11 -1.89 -4.02
N ALA A 265 0.25 -3.21 -3.94
CA ALA A 265 1.51 -3.92 -3.81
C ALA A 265 1.78 -4.76 -5.07
N TYR A 266 3.01 -4.70 -5.57
CA TYR A 266 3.41 -5.35 -6.82
C TYR A 266 4.53 -6.37 -6.58
N PHE A 267 4.25 -7.64 -6.86
CA PHE A 267 5.30 -8.62 -7.09
C PHE A 267 5.82 -8.45 -8.51
N ILE A 268 7.11 -8.15 -8.66
CA ILE A 268 7.77 -7.99 -9.95
C ILE A 268 8.77 -9.12 -10.12
N ARG A 269 8.57 -9.92 -11.17
CA ARG A 269 9.28 -11.18 -11.42
C ARG A 269 10.07 -11.12 -12.70
N ASP A 270 11.36 -11.44 -12.62
CA ASP A 270 12.19 -11.76 -13.78
C ASP A 270 11.71 -13.07 -14.40
N ILE A 271 11.30 -13.02 -15.67
CA ILE A 271 10.67 -14.16 -16.34
C ILE A 271 11.64 -15.33 -16.49
N LYS A 272 12.93 -15.04 -16.71
CA LYS A 272 13.96 -16.03 -17.03
C LYS A 272 14.38 -16.85 -15.81
N THR A 273 14.60 -16.19 -14.68
CA THR A 273 15.13 -16.79 -13.44
C THR A 273 14.04 -17.07 -12.42
N GLY A 274 12.88 -16.42 -12.52
CA GLY A 274 11.82 -16.47 -11.53
C GLY A 274 12.12 -15.70 -10.25
N ARG A 275 13.22 -14.93 -10.20
CA ARG A 275 13.54 -14.07 -9.06
C ARG A 275 12.58 -12.89 -8.99
N GLU A 276 12.26 -12.48 -7.77
CA GLU A 276 11.23 -11.48 -7.50
C GLU A 276 11.66 -10.40 -6.52
N VAL A 277 11.05 -9.23 -6.67
CA VAL A 277 10.99 -8.14 -5.70
C VAL A 277 9.53 -7.78 -5.44
N LEU A 278 9.21 -7.42 -4.20
CA LEU A 278 7.89 -6.92 -3.82
C LEU A 278 8.02 -5.42 -3.54
N ILE A 279 7.23 -4.59 -4.23
CA ILE A 279 7.23 -3.14 -4.05
C ILE A 279 5.83 -2.68 -3.66
N PHE A 280 5.71 -2.04 -2.51
CA PHE A 280 4.48 -1.41 -2.03
C PHE A 280 4.42 0.05 -2.48
N GLY A 281 3.21 0.54 -2.77
CA GLY A 281 2.91 1.96 -2.59
C GLY A 281 2.62 2.26 -1.12
N ASP A 282 2.03 3.41 -0.87
CA ASP A 282 1.67 3.79 0.50
C ASP A 282 0.68 2.79 1.08
N VAL A 283 0.85 2.48 2.37
CA VAL A 283 0.13 1.40 3.04
C VAL A 283 0.00 1.68 4.53
N GLU A 284 -1.17 1.35 5.09
CA GLU A 284 -1.43 1.41 6.52
C GLU A 284 -1.33 0.01 7.15
N PRO A 285 -1.06 -0.11 8.47
CA PRO A 285 -0.94 -1.41 9.11
C PRO A 285 -2.32 -2.06 9.32
N ASP A 286 -2.37 -3.40 9.20
CA ASP A 286 -3.60 -4.17 9.38
C ASP A 286 -4.13 -4.06 10.83
N SER A 287 -3.28 -3.73 11.81
CA SER A 287 -3.65 -3.61 13.22
C SER A 287 -4.53 -2.38 13.52
N ILE A 288 -4.44 -1.31 12.71
CA ILE A 288 -5.24 -0.08 12.88
C ILE A 288 -6.15 0.23 11.69
N SER A 289 -5.97 -0.46 10.56
CA SER A 289 -6.80 -0.24 9.37
C SER A 289 -8.28 -0.54 9.61
N LEU A 290 -9.14 0.31 9.05
CA LEU A 290 -10.59 0.05 8.97
C LEU A 290 -10.94 -1.01 7.92
N SER A 291 -10.01 -1.32 7.01
CA SER A 291 -10.13 -2.33 5.96
C SER A 291 -8.79 -3.05 5.80
N PRO A 292 -8.38 -3.93 6.74
CA PRO A 292 -7.09 -4.62 6.66
C PRO A 292 -6.99 -5.52 5.42
N ARG A 293 -5.87 -5.42 4.68
CA ARG A 293 -5.63 -6.11 3.40
C ARG A 293 -4.21 -6.70 3.28
N ASN A 294 -3.27 -6.34 4.14
CA ASN A 294 -1.85 -6.72 4.00
C ASN A 294 -1.63 -8.22 4.14
N HIS A 295 -2.42 -8.89 4.99
CA HIS A 295 -2.42 -10.35 5.15
C HIS A 295 -2.47 -11.16 3.83
N GLN A 296 -3.19 -10.67 2.81
CA GLN A 296 -3.27 -11.36 1.52
C GLN A 296 -1.94 -11.30 0.77
N VAL A 297 -1.25 -10.16 0.85
CA VAL A 297 0.10 -9.97 0.29
C VAL A 297 1.08 -10.91 0.99
N TRP A 298 1.04 -11.00 2.33
CA TRP A 298 1.90 -11.90 3.11
C TRP A 298 1.64 -13.38 2.80
N THR A 299 0.39 -13.75 2.56
CA THR A 299 0.03 -15.10 2.15
C THR A 299 0.66 -15.50 0.81
N ASP A 300 0.75 -14.56 -0.15
CA ASP A 300 1.38 -14.79 -1.46
C ASP A 300 2.92 -14.66 -1.40
N ALA A 301 3.46 -13.80 -0.52
CA ALA A 301 4.90 -13.61 -0.34
C ALA A 301 5.58 -14.80 0.34
N ALA A 302 4.93 -15.39 1.35
CA ALA A 302 5.53 -16.42 2.20
C ALA A 302 6.12 -17.64 1.47
N PRO A 303 5.42 -18.30 0.52
CA PRO A 303 6.04 -19.41 -0.23
C PRO A 303 7.22 -18.97 -1.10
N LYS A 304 7.24 -17.72 -1.58
CA LYS A 304 8.34 -17.17 -2.40
C LYS A 304 9.59 -16.91 -1.55
N ILE A 305 9.41 -16.40 -0.34
CA ILE A 305 10.48 -16.23 0.66
C ILE A 305 10.99 -17.61 1.11
N ALA A 306 10.09 -18.55 1.40
CA ALA A 306 10.47 -19.91 1.79
C ALA A 306 11.25 -20.66 0.69
N ASN A 307 11.04 -20.31 -0.58
CA ASN A 307 11.77 -20.86 -1.72
C ASN A 307 12.99 -20.03 -2.12
N GLY A 308 13.22 -18.88 -1.49
CA GLY A 308 14.34 -17.99 -1.80
C GLY A 308 14.19 -17.24 -3.13
N THR A 309 13.00 -17.17 -3.72
CA THR A 309 12.77 -16.45 -4.99
C THR A 309 12.47 -14.97 -4.76
N LEU A 310 11.80 -14.61 -3.65
CA LEU A 310 11.60 -13.22 -3.25
C LEU A 310 12.75 -12.77 -2.34
N LYS A 311 13.60 -11.87 -2.85
CA LYS A 311 14.85 -11.44 -2.18
C LYS A 311 14.75 -10.10 -1.46
N ALA A 312 13.83 -9.24 -1.88
CA ALA A 312 13.66 -7.92 -1.27
C ALA A 312 12.19 -7.46 -1.25
N ILE A 313 11.88 -6.65 -0.24
CA ILE A 313 10.61 -5.94 -0.09
C ILE A 313 10.93 -4.45 0.02
N PHE A 314 10.34 -3.63 -0.84
CA PHE A 314 10.34 -2.17 -0.74
C PHE A 314 9.00 -1.78 -0.12
N ILE A 315 9.04 -1.23 1.09
CA ILE A 315 7.84 -0.87 1.85
C ILE A 315 8.06 0.43 2.60
N GLU A 316 7.00 1.23 2.70
CA GLU A 316 7.10 2.51 3.36
C GLU A 316 7.30 2.38 4.87
N CYS A 317 7.96 3.38 5.44
CA CYS A 317 7.90 3.69 6.85
C CYS A 317 8.02 5.21 6.94
N SER A 318 6.88 5.90 6.81
CA SER A 318 6.86 7.35 6.63
C SER A 318 7.34 8.13 7.84
N TYR A 319 7.10 7.61 9.05
CA TYR A 319 7.28 8.34 10.30
C TYR A 319 8.04 7.50 11.33
N ALA A 320 8.83 8.14 12.19
CA ALA A 320 9.41 7.50 13.37
C ALA A 320 8.36 7.26 14.47
N ASP A 321 8.73 6.48 15.50
CA ASP A 321 7.78 6.00 16.50
C ASP A 321 7.18 7.08 17.43
N TYR A 322 7.81 8.26 17.51
CA TYR A 322 7.22 9.39 18.23
C TYR A 322 5.92 9.92 17.58
N ARG A 323 5.64 9.56 16.33
CA ARG A 323 4.41 9.93 15.63
C ARG A 323 3.22 9.17 16.20
N SER A 324 2.18 9.88 16.62
CA SER A 324 0.96 9.28 17.17
C SER A 324 0.10 8.61 16.09
N ASP A 325 -0.65 7.57 16.47
CA ASP A 325 -1.45 6.75 15.54
C ASP A 325 -2.47 7.58 14.74
N ASP A 326 -3.12 8.56 15.37
CA ASP A 326 -4.11 9.44 14.75
C ASP A 326 -3.52 10.40 13.70
N THR A 327 -2.20 10.55 13.67
CA THR A 327 -1.49 11.42 12.74
C THR A 327 -0.64 10.66 11.72
N LEU A 328 -0.78 9.33 11.65
CA LEU A 328 -0.16 8.50 10.62
C LEU A 328 -0.84 8.67 9.26
N PHE A 329 -2.13 9.00 9.22
CA PHE A 329 -2.88 9.27 7.99
C PHE A 329 -2.71 8.19 6.89
N GLY A 330 -2.75 6.92 7.29
CA GLY A 330 -2.66 5.81 6.34
C GLY A 330 -1.24 5.31 6.04
N HIS A 331 -0.26 5.67 6.87
CA HIS A 331 1.15 5.30 6.72
C HIS A 331 1.68 4.45 7.88
N LEU A 332 2.91 3.94 7.72
CA LEU A 332 3.60 3.12 8.72
C LEU A 332 4.58 3.93 9.58
N ALA A 333 4.79 3.42 10.80
CA ALA A 333 5.90 3.75 11.69
C ALA A 333 6.60 2.45 12.15
N PRO A 334 7.82 2.49 12.70
CA PRO A 334 8.60 1.30 13.01
C PRO A 334 7.86 0.23 13.82
N ARG A 335 7.13 0.62 14.87
CA ARG A 335 6.29 -0.30 15.66
C ARG A 335 5.29 -1.10 14.83
N PHE A 336 4.75 -0.50 13.77
CA PHE A 336 3.76 -1.13 12.91
C PHE A 336 4.41 -1.91 11.77
N LEU A 337 5.53 -1.43 11.23
CA LEU A 337 6.27 -2.19 10.23
C LEU A 337 6.80 -3.50 10.82
N ILE A 338 7.32 -3.51 12.05
CA ILE A 338 7.74 -4.76 12.68
C ILE A 338 6.56 -5.70 12.94
N GLU A 339 5.37 -5.20 13.32
CA GLU A 339 4.16 -6.03 13.46
C GLU A 339 3.81 -6.78 12.16
N GLU A 340 3.85 -6.07 11.03
CA GLU A 340 3.61 -6.66 9.71
C GLU A 340 4.69 -7.70 9.35
N LEU A 341 5.96 -7.46 9.70
CA LEU A 341 7.05 -8.42 9.49
C LEU A 341 6.93 -9.65 10.39
N ILE A 342 6.46 -9.52 11.63
CA ILE A 342 6.13 -10.66 12.51
C ILE A 342 4.99 -11.49 11.90
N ALA A 343 3.97 -10.83 11.35
CA ALA A 343 2.89 -11.53 10.64
C ALA A 343 3.46 -12.31 9.44
N LEU A 344 4.28 -11.67 8.60
CA LEU A 344 4.96 -12.29 7.46
C LEU A 344 5.81 -13.48 7.88
N ALA A 345 6.61 -13.35 8.95
CA ALA A 345 7.41 -14.43 9.54
C ALA A 345 6.54 -15.65 9.89
N GLY A 346 5.38 -15.42 10.52
CA GLY A 346 4.41 -16.47 10.80
C GLY A 346 3.89 -17.17 9.54
N HIS A 347 3.62 -16.41 8.47
CA HIS A 347 3.23 -16.99 7.19
C HIS A 347 4.35 -17.83 6.55
N VAL A 348 5.60 -17.37 6.63
CA VAL A 348 6.78 -18.08 6.11
C VAL A 348 7.02 -19.38 6.87
N ASP A 349 6.90 -19.37 8.20
CA ASP A 349 7.02 -20.58 9.03
C ASP A 349 5.98 -21.65 8.64
N ILE A 350 4.73 -21.23 8.44
CA ILE A 350 3.65 -22.12 7.96
C ILE A 350 3.99 -22.68 6.57
N ALA A 351 4.49 -21.85 5.64
CA ALA A 351 4.85 -22.29 4.30
C ALA A 351 6.01 -23.31 4.31
N ARG A 352 7.05 -23.06 5.12
CA ARG A 352 8.19 -23.99 5.32
C ARG A 352 7.72 -25.32 5.93
N SER A 353 6.84 -25.27 6.93
CA SER A 353 6.28 -26.47 7.57
C SER A 353 5.45 -27.33 6.61
N LYS A 354 4.61 -26.70 5.77
CA LYS A 354 3.85 -27.39 4.70
C LYS A 354 4.76 -28.06 3.67
N ARG A 355 5.90 -27.44 3.35
CA ARG A 355 6.92 -28.02 2.46
C ARG A 355 7.60 -29.24 3.08
N LEU A 356 7.98 -29.19 4.36
CA LEU A 356 8.61 -30.32 5.05
C LEU A 356 7.66 -31.53 5.17
N SER A 357 6.40 -31.28 5.48
CA SER A 357 5.36 -32.33 5.58
C SER A 357 5.01 -32.96 4.24
N SER A 358 4.90 -32.17 3.15
CA SER A 358 4.69 -32.70 1.80
C SER A 358 5.92 -33.44 1.25
N GLY A 359 7.14 -33.01 1.60
CA GLY A 359 8.39 -33.71 1.28
C GLY A 359 8.53 -35.06 1.99
N SER A 360 8.04 -35.19 3.22
CA SER A 360 8.09 -36.44 4.00
C SER A 360 7.14 -37.52 3.46
N LEU A 361 5.97 -37.12 2.93
CA LEU A 361 5.03 -38.06 2.27
C LEU A 361 5.50 -38.53 0.88
N GLY A 362 6.46 -37.84 0.26
CA GLY A 362 7.07 -38.21 -1.03
C GLY A 362 8.19 -39.25 -0.93
N ALA A 363 8.70 -39.54 0.28
CA ALA A 363 9.82 -40.47 0.48
C ALA A 363 9.38 -41.93 0.80
N ALA A 364 8.08 -42.20 0.87
CA ALA A 364 7.53 -43.51 1.26
C ALA A 364 6.58 -44.12 0.20
N GLN A 365 6.88 -43.95 -1.09
CA GLN A 365 6.26 -44.77 -2.14
C GLN A 365 7.32 -45.26 -3.11
N SER A 366 7.85 -46.46 -2.84
CA SER A 366 8.58 -47.24 -3.84
C SER A 366 7.65 -47.63 -4.99
N PRO A 367 8.08 -47.49 -6.26
CA PRO A 367 7.28 -47.90 -7.41
C PRO A 367 7.45 -49.42 -7.66
N SER A 368 6.81 -50.27 -6.85
CA SER A 368 6.83 -51.72 -7.12
C SER A 368 5.55 -52.53 -6.88
N ASP A 369 4.41 -51.97 -6.47
CA ASP A 369 3.21 -52.80 -6.20
C ASP A 369 1.88 -52.35 -6.84
N LEU A 370 1.92 -51.54 -7.91
CA LEU A 370 0.73 -51.24 -8.73
C LEU A 370 0.70 -52.02 -10.05
N ARG A 371 0.92 -53.35 -10.00
CA ARG A 371 0.56 -54.24 -11.11
C ARG A 371 0.14 -55.62 -10.61
N LYS A 372 -1.11 -55.72 -10.11
CA LYS A 372 -1.98 -56.90 -10.27
C LYS A 372 -3.33 -56.65 -9.62
N ARG A 373 -4.29 -56.14 -10.41
CA ARG A 373 -5.68 -56.62 -10.48
C ARG A 373 -6.44 -55.75 -11.47
N LYS A 374 -6.34 -56.12 -12.75
CA LYS A 374 -7.34 -55.79 -13.75
C LYS A 374 -7.76 -57.10 -14.40
N ARG A 375 -9.07 -57.38 -14.33
CA ARG A 375 -9.95 -58.07 -15.29
C ARG A 375 -10.80 -59.19 -14.67
N VAL A 376 -11.98 -59.35 -15.28
CA VAL A 376 -13.15 -60.21 -14.98
C VAL A 376 -14.17 -59.48 -14.08
N SER A 377 -15.40 -59.15 -14.50
CA SER A 377 -16.18 -59.46 -15.70
C SER A 377 -17.22 -58.35 -15.98
N GLN A 378 -17.53 -58.12 -17.26
CA GLN A 378 -18.79 -57.53 -17.72
C GLN A 378 -19.92 -58.56 -17.54
N THR A 379 -21.15 -58.14 -17.20
CA THR A 379 -22.35 -58.15 -18.09
C THR A 379 -23.66 -57.82 -17.34
N LEU A 380 -24.51 -57.01 -18.00
CA LEU A 380 -25.99 -56.90 -17.91
C LEU A 380 -26.55 -56.28 -16.61
N SER A 381 -27.60 -55.45 -16.57
CA SER A 381 -28.59 -54.94 -17.53
C SER A 381 -29.37 -53.78 -16.89
N ALA A 382 -30.08 -53.01 -17.70
CA ALA A 382 -30.86 -51.82 -17.34
C ALA A 382 -32.22 -52.11 -16.66
N ALA A 383 -32.80 -51.01 -16.13
CA ALA A 383 -34.21 -50.73 -15.80
C ALA A 383 -34.71 -50.95 -14.35
N GLY A 384 -35.43 -49.93 -13.83
CA GLY A 384 -36.60 -50.14 -12.96
C GLY A 384 -36.65 -49.44 -11.60
N SER A 385 -37.36 -48.32 -11.57
CA SER A 385 -38.14 -47.65 -10.49
C SER A 385 -38.43 -48.35 -9.14
N SER A 386 -38.53 -47.49 -8.10
CA SER A 386 -39.52 -47.45 -6.99
C SER A 386 -39.13 -47.83 -5.53
N THR A 387 -39.31 -46.82 -4.65
CA THR A 387 -39.90 -46.79 -3.28
C THR A 387 -39.43 -47.71 -2.13
N GLY A 388 -39.12 -47.09 -0.97
CA GLY A 388 -39.64 -47.54 0.35
C GLY A 388 -38.66 -47.79 1.52
N LEU A 389 -38.70 -46.89 2.52
CA LEU A 389 -38.69 -47.04 4.00
C LEU A 389 -37.51 -47.67 4.82
N GLU A 390 -37.06 -46.85 5.79
CA GLU A 390 -36.57 -47.05 7.19
C GLU A 390 -35.78 -48.30 7.66
N SER A 391 -34.61 -48.09 8.31
CA SER A 391 -34.42 -48.10 9.78
C SER A 391 -32.94 -48.27 10.24
N ASP A 392 -32.54 -47.48 11.25
CA ASP A 392 -31.57 -47.70 12.36
C ASP A 392 -30.01 -47.65 12.25
N MET A 393 -29.45 -46.95 13.26
CA MET A 393 -28.07 -46.49 13.64
C MET A 393 -27.13 -47.59 14.24
N PRO A 394 -25.85 -47.34 14.72
CA PRO A 394 -24.95 -46.16 14.72
C PRO A 394 -23.43 -46.36 14.34
N SER A 395 -22.73 -45.23 14.10
CA SER A 395 -21.28 -44.87 14.37
C SER A 395 -20.10 -45.54 13.60
N PRO A 396 -18.88 -44.92 13.52
CA PRO A 396 -18.37 -43.75 14.25
C PRO A 396 -17.85 -42.57 13.39
N ALA A 397 -17.83 -41.40 14.03
CA ALA A 397 -17.21 -40.18 13.55
C ALA A 397 -15.67 -40.22 13.67
N MET A 398 -14.97 -39.77 12.62
CA MET A 398 -13.68 -39.08 12.74
C MET A 398 -13.75 -37.82 11.88
N LYS A 399 -14.22 -36.71 12.47
CA LYS A 399 -13.90 -35.38 11.98
C LYS A 399 -12.54 -35.01 12.55
N GLN A 400 -11.50 -34.99 11.71
CA GLN A 400 -10.32 -34.19 12.00
C GLN A 400 -10.62 -32.75 11.58
N ASN A 401 -11.16 -31.97 12.52
CA ASN A 401 -11.10 -30.52 12.46
C ASN A 401 -9.68 -30.12 12.86
N SER A 402 -8.86 -29.74 11.89
CA SER A 402 -7.78 -28.78 12.11
C SER A 402 -8.09 -27.58 11.21
N GLU A 403 -8.90 -26.65 11.71
CA GLU A 403 -8.96 -25.34 11.06
C GLU A 403 -7.55 -24.72 11.11
N PRO A 404 -7.05 -24.18 9.99
CA PRO A 404 -5.80 -23.43 10.00
C PRO A 404 -5.99 -22.14 10.80
N TRP A 405 -4.92 -21.73 11.49
CA TRP A 405 -4.87 -20.51 12.28
C TRP A 405 -5.37 -19.31 11.47
N THR A 406 -6.24 -18.50 12.05
CA THR A 406 -6.64 -17.22 11.44
C THR A 406 -5.63 -16.13 11.81
N ALA A 407 -5.36 -15.18 10.90
CA ALA A 407 -4.46 -14.04 11.15
C ALA A 407 -4.80 -13.30 12.45
N ARG A 408 -6.10 -13.20 12.78
CA ARG A 408 -6.61 -12.64 14.03
C ARG A 408 -6.13 -13.37 15.28
N GLU A 409 -5.78 -14.65 15.20
CA GLU A 409 -5.24 -15.44 16.31
C GLU A 409 -3.72 -15.32 16.43
N VAL A 410 -3.01 -15.12 15.32
CA VAL A 410 -1.57 -14.78 15.33
C VAL A 410 -1.39 -13.38 15.93
N ILE A 411 -2.18 -12.39 15.45
CA ILE A 411 -2.22 -11.01 15.96
C ILE A 411 -2.64 -10.99 17.44
N ARG A 412 -3.73 -11.66 17.85
CA ARG A 412 -4.14 -11.74 19.27
C ARG A 412 -3.11 -12.39 20.19
N LYS A 413 -2.26 -13.29 19.68
CA LYS A 413 -1.29 -14.01 20.51
C LYS A 413 0.05 -13.26 20.63
N ALA A 414 0.41 -12.43 19.65
CA ALA A 414 1.48 -11.44 19.76
C ALA A 414 1.15 -10.42 20.87
N HIS A 415 -0.08 -9.89 20.90
CA HIS A 415 -0.53 -8.94 21.94
C HIS A 415 -0.71 -9.53 23.36
N ARG A 416 -0.67 -10.86 23.55
CA ARG A 416 -0.80 -11.47 24.89
C ARG A 416 0.47 -11.43 25.73
N LYS A 417 1.61 -11.03 25.17
CA LYS A 417 2.87 -10.94 25.93
C LYS A 417 2.96 -9.69 26.82
N ASP A 418 2.02 -8.75 26.74
CA ASP A 418 2.19 -7.42 27.32
C ASP A 418 1.14 -6.95 28.32
N GLU A 419 0.37 -7.85 28.94
CA GLU A 419 -0.38 -7.47 30.16
C GLU A 419 0.49 -7.37 31.42
N SER A 420 1.82 -7.53 31.31
CA SER A 420 2.74 -7.37 32.45
C SER A 420 3.82 -6.29 32.28
N ASN A 421 3.86 -5.56 31.17
CA ASN A 421 4.82 -4.47 30.96
C ASN A 421 4.13 -3.21 30.40
N VAL A 422 3.24 -2.65 31.20
CA VAL A 422 2.79 -1.26 31.00
C VAL A 422 3.96 -0.34 31.37
N SER A 423 4.61 0.23 30.36
CA SER A 423 5.51 1.38 30.53
C SER A 423 4.71 2.57 31.11
N PRO A 424 5.25 3.40 32.03
CA PRO A 424 4.45 4.24 32.94
C PRO A 424 3.81 5.51 32.32
N HIS A 425 3.53 5.54 31.01
CA HIS A 425 2.97 6.71 30.33
C HIS A 425 1.53 6.57 29.80
N THR A 426 0.76 5.58 30.27
CA THR A 426 -0.70 5.57 30.12
C THR A 426 -1.39 5.79 31.46
N ARG A 427 -1.40 7.05 31.91
CA ARG A 427 -2.38 7.49 32.91
C ARG A 427 -3.50 8.22 32.17
N ALA A 428 -4.71 7.66 32.24
CA ALA A 428 -5.92 8.33 31.77
C ALA A 428 -6.04 9.71 32.44
N LEU A 429 -6.12 10.77 31.63
CA LEU A 429 -6.45 12.11 32.10
C LEU A 429 -7.98 12.29 32.13
N PRO A 430 -8.54 12.90 33.19
CA PRO A 430 -9.96 13.21 33.29
C PRO A 430 -10.32 14.45 32.48
N HIS A 431 -11.58 14.52 32.02
CA HIS A 431 -12.18 15.67 31.34
C HIS A 431 -11.98 17.00 32.08
N PRO A 432 -11.78 18.13 31.39
CA PRO A 432 -11.60 19.43 32.04
C PRO A 432 -12.94 20.08 32.39
N PRO A 433 -13.04 20.77 33.55
CA PRO A 433 -14.09 21.76 33.80
C PRO A 433 -13.66 23.16 33.34
N ASN A 434 -14.66 23.99 33.01
CA ASN A 434 -14.54 25.38 32.56
C ASN A 434 -14.05 26.37 33.64
N SER A 435 -13.44 27.47 33.15
CA SER A 435 -13.29 28.85 33.69
C SER A 435 -12.03 29.21 34.52
N PRO A 436 -11.63 30.51 34.70
CA PRO A 436 -11.72 31.74 33.88
C PRO A 436 -10.37 32.50 33.69
N LEU A 437 -10.42 33.62 32.96
CA LEU A 437 -9.33 34.56 32.62
C LEU A 437 -8.83 35.40 33.82
N MET A 438 -7.50 35.57 33.97
CA MET A 438 -6.88 36.69 34.68
C MET A 438 -5.69 37.29 33.89
N GLN A 439 -5.91 38.53 33.43
CA GLN A 439 -5.12 39.75 33.67
C GLN A 439 -3.58 39.63 33.79
N LEU A 440 -2.87 40.28 32.86
CA LEU A 440 -1.46 40.67 32.99
C LEU A 440 -1.35 42.19 32.90
N ASP A 441 -0.74 42.78 33.92
CA ASP A 441 -0.30 44.17 33.96
C ASP A 441 1.10 44.33 33.36
N SER A 442 1.24 45.41 32.57
CA SER A 442 2.32 46.41 32.57
C SER A 442 3.79 45.98 32.48
N PHE A 443 4.44 46.33 31.36
CA PHE A 443 5.83 46.80 31.35
C PHE A 443 5.99 48.00 30.39
N GLU A 444 6.56 49.07 30.94
CA GLU A 444 6.84 50.37 30.33
C GLU A 444 8.02 50.31 29.34
N LEU A 445 7.98 51.11 28.28
CA LEU A 445 9.17 51.46 27.49
C LEU A 445 9.30 52.98 27.39
N ASP A 446 10.45 53.47 27.84
CA ASP A 446 10.83 54.87 27.96
C ASP A 446 11.23 55.48 26.60
N SER A 447 11.09 56.80 26.49
CA SER A 447 11.23 57.57 25.24
C SER A 447 12.29 58.66 25.37
N ARG A 448 13.06 58.92 24.29
CA ARG A 448 13.67 60.22 23.89
C ARG A 448 14.52 60.13 22.59
N ASP A 449 13.88 60.49 21.46
CA ASP A 449 14.21 61.46 20.36
C ASP A 449 15.67 61.86 19.94
N PRO A 450 15.93 62.53 18.77
CA PRO A 450 15.10 62.79 17.56
C PRO A 450 15.83 62.80 16.16
N ARG A 451 15.04 63.02 15.08
CA ARG A 451 15.34 63.56 13.69
C ARG A 451 15.64 62.51 12.57
N SER A 452 15.14 62.57 11.32
CA SER A 452 14.47 63.61 10.48
C SER A 452 13.82 63.03 9.19
N ILE A 453 12.71 63.67 8.71
CA ILE A 453 12.21 63.84 7.31
C ILE A 453 11.73 62.56 6.55
N GLY A 454 10.54 62.45 5.93
CA GLY A 454 9.37 63.32 5.72
C GLY A 454 8.45 62.75 4.61
N ARG A 455 7.12 63.06 4.69
CA ARG A 455 6.03 62.99 3.67
C ARG A 455 5.68 61.58 3.11
N ASP A 456 4.45 61.20 2.75
CA ASP A 456 3.18 61.90 2.49
C ASP A 456 2.00 60.89 2.41
N ILE A 457 0.77 61.40 2.61
CA ILE A 457 -0.51 61.12 1.91
C ILE A 457 -1.36 59.83 2.16
N SER A 458 -2.58 60.12 2.66
CA SER A 458 -3.96 59.64 2.35
C SER A 458 -4.55 58.29 2.84
N GLN A 459 -5.59 58.46 3.67
CA GLN A 459 -6.91 57.78 3.77
C GLN A 459 -7.62 57.50 2.41
N PRO A 460 -8.79 56.79 2.29
CA PRO A 460 -9.91 56.62 3.25
C PRO A 460 -10.58 55.20 3.34
N GLU A 461 -11.13 54.81 4.50
CA GLU A 461 -12.55 54.73 4.93
C GLU A 461 -13.37 53.45 4.60
N SER A 462 -13.80 52.75 5.68
CA SER A 462 -15.17 52.33 6.15
C SER A 462 -16.21 51.71 5.16
N PRO A 463 -17.42 51.20 5.55
CA PRO A 463 -18.14 51.23 6.86
C PRO A 463 -19.12 50.04 7.23
N PHE A 464 -19.79 50.20 8.40
CA PHE A 464 -21.09 49.65 8.92
C PHE A 464 -21.12 48.25 9.63
N SER A 465 -21.26 48.12 10.97
CA SER A 465 -22.42 48.33 11.93
C SER A 465 -23.47 47.18 11.94
N PRO A 466 -24.30 46.92 13.00
CA PRO A 466 -24.52 47.62 14.30
C PRO A 466 -24.65 46.71 15.57
N LYS A 467 -24.92 47.37 16.71
CA LYS A 467 -25.07 46.90 18.12
C LYS A 467 -26.52 46.53 18.51
N HIS A 468 -26.73 45.73 19.57
CA HIS A 468 -27.84 45.89 20.54
C HIS A 468 -27.55 45.25 21.93
N LYS A 469 -28.13 45.85 22.99
CA LYS A 469 -27.91 45.64 24.46
C LYS A 469 -28.79 44.52 25.09
N PRO A 470 -28.47 44.01 26.30
CA PRO A 470 -29.35 43.13 27.10
C PRO A 470 -29.88 43.76 28.41
N SER A 471 -30.89 43.11 29.01
CA SER A 471 -31.53 43.47 30.28
C SER A 471 -31.41 42.38 31.36
N ARG A 472 -31.25 42.82 32.62
CA ARG A 472 -31.06 42.11 33.91
C ARG A 472 -32.32 41.42 34.44
N THR A 473 -32.15 40.42 35.34
CA THR A 473 -32.54 40.38 36.79
C THR A 473 -32.21 39.02 37.44
N SER A 474 -31.34 38.95 38.48
CA SER A 474 -31.60 38.68 39.94
C SER A 474 -32.12 37.25 40.27
N GLN A 475 -31.73 36.49 41.32
CA GLN A 475 -31.28 36.80 42.68
C GLN A 475 -30.96 35.47 43.45
N THR A 476 -30.05 35.51 44.45
CA THR A 476 -29.96 34.73 45.73
C THR A 476 -29.97 33.18 45.74
N SER A 477 -29.35 32.41 46.66
CA SER A 477 -28.30 32.54 47.69
C SER A 477 -28.18 31.18 48.44
N GLN A 478 -27.06 30.94 49.13
CA GLN A 478 -26.84 30.05 50.28
C GLN A 478 -26.28 28.62 50.09
N SER A 479 -25.60 28.21 51.18
CA SER A 479 -24.41 27.38 51.32
C SER A 479 -24.66 26.05 52.07
N CYS A 480 -23.68 25.14 51.99
CA CYS A 480 -23.10 24.30 53.06
C CYS A 480 -22.89 22.83 52.67
N GLN A 481 -21.83 22.24 53.23
CA GLN A 481 -21.17 20.98 52.85
C GLN A 481 -21.62 19.74 53.65
N THR A 482 -21.42 18.55 53.03
CA THR A 482 -21.19 17.17 53.57
C THR A 482 -22.40 16.36 54.12
N PRO A 483 -22.31 15.00 54.25
CA PRO A 483 -21.85 13.95 53.30
C PRO A 483 -22.74 12.66 53.28
N LEU A 484 -22.44 11.74 52.35
CA LEU A 484 -22.70 10.27 52.30
C LEU A 484 -24.10 9.70 52.64
N THR A 485 -24.69 8.90 51.72
CA THR A 485 -25.14 7.50 51.96
C THR A 485 -25.72 6.80 50.71
N SER A 486 -25.33 5.52 50.57
CA SER A 486 -26.01 4.33 50.02
C SER A 486 -26.87 4.37 48.75
N LEU A 487 -26.60 3.43 47.84
CA LEU A 487 -27.47 2.27 47.59
C LEU A 487 -26.75 1.23 46.71
N GLY A 488 -26.61 0.02 47.25
CA GLY A 488 -26.24 -1.20 46.52
C GLY A 488 -27.48 -1.95 46.03
N GLY A 489 -27.26 -2.88 45.09
CA GLY A 489 -28.28 -3.79 44.58
C GLY A 489 -27.68 -4.78 43.57
N ASP A 490 -27.61 -6.04 44.00
CA ASP A 490 -27.02 -7.23 43.40
C ASP A 490 -27.51 -7.62 41.99
N MET A 491 -26.62 -8.26 41.20
CA MET A 491 -26.97 -9.43 40.38
C MET A 491 -25.73 -10.31 40.12
N ALA A 492 -25.75 -11.52 40.69
CA ALA A 492 -24.86 -12.64 40.41
C ALA A 492 -25.70 -13.89 40.06
N ASN A 493 -25.08 -14.81 39.32
CA ASN A 493 -25.48 -16.19 38.98
C ASN A 493 -26.17 -16.40 37.62
N MET A 494 -25.40 -16.87 36.63
CA MET A 494 -25.58 -18.20 36.02
C MET A 494 -24.40 -18.52 35.07
N ALA A 495 -23.59 -19.52 35.42
CA ALA A 495 -22.68 -20.21 34.51
C ALA A 495 -22.75 -21.72 34.85
N PRO A 496 -22.89 -22.63 33.87
CA PRO A 496 -22.85 -24.06 34.16
C PRO A 496 -21.41 -24.57 34.13
N GLU A 497 -21.05 -25.34 35.16
CA GLU A 497 -19.83 -26.11 35.26
C GLU A 497 -19.83 -27.27 34.26
N LEU A 498 -18.73 -27.41 33.51
CA LEU A 498 -18.36 -28.66 32.84
C LEU A 498 -16.91 -28.97 33.21
N SER A 499 -16.77 -29.87 34.19
CA SER A 499 -15.53 -30.53 34.57
C SER A 499 -15.12 -31.50 33.46
N GLY A 500 -13.92 -31.33 32.91
CA GLY A 500 -13.34 -32.23 31.92
C GLY A 500 -11.82 -32.06 31.88
N ASP A 501 -11.14 -32.96 32.58
CA ASP A 501 -9.68 -33.06 32.65
C ASP A 501 -9.14 -33.53 31.28
N GLY A 502 -8.92 -32.56 30.39
CA GLY A 502 -8.32 -32.75 29.07
C GLY A 502 -6.93 -32.15 29.06
N MET A 503 -5.92 -33.03 28.99
CA MET A 503 -4.50 -32.70 28.93
C MET A 503 -4.23 -31.65 27.83
N LYS A 504 -4.13 -30.37 28.23
CA LYS A 504 -3.73 -29.28 27.33
C LYS A 504 -2.25 -29.47 27.03
N THR A 505 -1.94 -30.07 25.88
CA THR A 505 -0.60 -29.93 25.28
C THR A 505 -0.30 -28.44 25.17
N PRO A 506 0.79 -27.93 25.77
CA PRO A 506 1.10 -26.51 25.73
C PRO A 506 1.29 -26.08 24.27
N LEU A 507 0.46 -25.15 23.81
CA LEU A 507 0.58 -24.52 22.50
C LEU A 507 1.93 -23.83 22.41
N ARG A 508 2.93 -24.50 21.84
CA ARG A 508 4.25 -23.95 21.57
C ARG A 508 4.07 -22.62 20.83
N THR A 509 4.54 -21.52 21.41
CA THR A 509 4.72 -20.28 20.66
C THR A 509 5.70 -20.61 19.53
N PRO A 510 5.36 -20.35 18.25
CA PRO A 510 6.29 -20.59 17.17
C PRO A 510 7.54 -19.75 17.44
N ASN A 511 8.72 -20.37 17.32
CA ASN A 511 9.96 -19.62 17.34
C ASN A 511 10.14 -19.02 15.94
N LEU A 512 10.01 -17.70 15.83
CA LEU A 512 10.12 -16.98 14.57
C LEU A 512 11.54 -16.50 14.27
N GLU A 513 12.50 -16.82 15.15
CA GLU A 513 13.90 -16.44 15.00
C GLU A 513 14.46 -16.95 13.67
N GLY A 514 15.06 -16.06 12.88
CA GLY A 514 15.65 -16.35 11.57
C GLY A 514 14.64 -16.75 10.48
N THR A 515 13.33 -16.58 10.69
CA THR A 515 12.33 -16.96 9.67
C THR A 515 12.43 -16.12 8.40
N LEU A 516 12.90 -14.88 8.49
CA LEU A 516 13.11 -13.94 7.39
C LEU A 516 14.60 -13.77 7.04
N GLU A 517 15.46 -14.71 7.44
CA GLU A 517 16.88 -14.68 7.12
C GLU A 517 17.15 -14.53 5.61
N GLY A 518 18.02 -13.58 5.26
CA GLY A 518 18.40 -13.27 3.88
C GLY A 518 17.40 -12.39 3.12
N LEU A 519 16.28 -11.99 3.74
CA LEU A 519 15.34 -11.03 3.15
C LEU A 519 15.81 -9.60 3.41
N LYS A 520 15.93 -8.81 2.33
CA LYS A 520 16.21 -7.37 2.43
C LYS A 520 14.91 -6.57 2.51
N ILE A 521 14.79 -5.71 3.52
CA ILE A 521 13.70 -4.74 3.64
C ILE A 521 14.26 -3.36 3.32
N VAL A 522 13.83 -2.81 2.19
CA VAL A 522 14.22 -1.48 1.74
C VAL A 522 13.13 -0.49 2.15
N ILE A 523 13.46 0.40 3.07
CA ILE A 523 12.55 1.41 3.61
C ILE A 523 12.46 2.57 2.61
N ILE A 524 11.25 2.88 2.17
CA ILE A 524 10.94 3.93 1.19
C ILE A 524 9.92 4.93 1.76
N HIS A 525 9.61 5.97 0.97
CA HIS A 525 8.57 6.96 1.23
C HIS A 525 8.69 7.61 2.64
N VAL A 526 9.92 7.88 3.10
CA VAL A 526 10.13 8.56 4.39
C VAL A 526 9.70 10.03 4.26
N LYS A 527 8.98 10.56 5.25
CA LYS A 527 8.57 11.96 5.26
C LYS A 527 9.55 12.82 6.06
N ASP A 528 9.94 13.94 5.46
CA ASP A 528 10.89 14.88 6.05
C ASP A 528 10.22 15.68 7.19
N ASN A 529 10.97 15.94 8.25
CA ASN A 529 10.51 16.71 9.41
C ASN A 529 10.52 18.23 9.15
N LEU A 530 11.24 18.70 8.13
CA LEU A 530 11.48 20.11 7.80
C LEU A 530 12.08 20.91 8.98
N ASP A 531 12.95 20.28 9.74
CA ASP A 531 13.63 20.89 10.88
C ASP A 531 15.13 20.56 10.91
N ASP A 532 15.85 21.16 11.85
CA ASP A 532 17.29 20.97 12.02
C ASP A 532 17.64 19.74 12.90
N ASN A 533 16.67 18.86 13.20
CA ASN A 533 16.90 17.68 14.02
C ASN A 533 17.57 16.56 13.21
N GLU A 534 17.78 15.40 13.84
CA GLU A 534 18.25 14.20 13.14
C GLU A 534 17.29 13.86 11.99
N PRO A 535 17.80 13.51 10.78
CA PRO A 535 16.96 13.12 9.66
C PRO A 535 16.02 11.97 10.04
N ALA A 536 14.76 12.07 9.62
CA ALA A 536 13.74 11.09 9.95
C ALA A 536 14.16 9.67 9.56
N GLU A 537 14.84 9.51 8.42
CA GLU A 537 15.29 8.20 7.94
C GLU A 537 16.32 7.54 8.87
N ASP A 538 17.15 8.32 9.55
CA ASP A 538 18.19 7.80 10.43
C ASP A 538 17.57 7.34 11.76
N THR A 539 16.61 8.13 12.28
CA THR A 539 15.80 7.72 13.45
C THR A 539 15.01 6.44 13.15
N ILE A 540 14.31 6.38 12.02
CA ILE A 540 13.53 5.20 11.60
C ILE A 540 14.42 3.97 11.46
N LEU A 541 15.59 4.10 10.81
CA LEU A 541 16.51 2.97 10.64
C LEU A 541 17.02 2.47 12.00
N ARG A 542 17.32 3.37 12.94
CA ARG A 542 17.72 2.98 14.30
C ARG A 542 16.62 2.20 15.01
N GLU A 543 15.40 2.73 15.02
CA GLU A 543 14.23 2.08 15.65
C GLU A 543 13.95 0.70 15.03
N MET A 544 13.98 0.58 13.70
CA MET A 544 13.81 -0.72 13.01
C MET A 544 14.88 -1.74 13.39
N ASN A 545 16.14 -1.32 13.50
CA ASN A 545 17.22 -2.21 13.93
C ASN A 545 17.09 -2.61 15.40
N GLU A 546 16.57 -1.75 16.27
CA GLU A 546 16.27 -2.10 17.66
C GLU A 546 15.16 -3.16 17.74
N TYR A 547 14.12 -3.05 16.93
CA TYR A 547 13.08 -4.08 16.82
C TYR A 547 13.62 -5.41 16.28
N GLU A 548 14.47 -5.40 15.25
CA GLU A 548 15.10 -6.64 14.76
C GLU A 548 16.03 -7.28 15.80
N GLN A 549 16.73 -6.50 16.63
CA GLN A 549 17.52 -7.06 17.73
C GLN A 549 16.65 -7.78 18.77
N GLN A 550 15.41 -7.31 18.97
CA GLN A 550 14.45 -7.87 19.92
C GLN A 550 13.76 -9.12 19.35
N GLU A 551 13.23 -9.02 18.12
CA GLU A 551 12.41 -10.05 17.47
C GLU A 551 13.24 -11.11 16.73
N LYS A 552 14.45 -10.74 16.29
CA LYS A 552 15.43 -11.61 15.63
C LYS A 552 14.87 -12.35 14.41
N LEU A 553 14.07 -11.67 13.58
CA LEU A 553 13.44 -12.29 12.42
C LEU A 553 14.48 -12.69 11.36
N GLY A 554 15.66 -12.07 11.36
CA GLY A 554 16.80 -12.34 10.47
C GLY A 554 16.83 -11.45 9.21
N CYS A 555 15.93 -10.47 9.09
CA CYS A 555 15.89 -9.58 7.94
C CYS A 555 16.88 -8.40 8.09
N HIS A 556 17.24 -7.78 6.97
CA HIS A 556 18.15 -6.63 6.94
C HIS A 556 17.43 -5.37 6.46
N PHE A 557 17.49 -4.30 7.24
CA PHE A 557 16.93 -2.99 6.89
C PHE A 557 17.93 -2.10 6.15
N GLU A 558 17.45 -1.43 5.11
CA GLU A 558 18.24 -0.46 4.34
C GLU A 558 17.36 0.72 3.92
N ILE A 559 17.83 1.96 4.12
CA ILE A 559 17.09 3.16 3.70
C ILE A 559 17.33 3.40 2.21
N ALA A 560 16.26 3.58 1.44
CA ALA A 560 16.36 3.95 0.04
C ALA A 560 16.83 5.39 -0.14
N ARG A 561 17.82 5.60 -1.01
CA ARG A 561 18.32 6.93 -1.39
C ARG A 561 18.40 7.06 -2.91
N ALA A 562 18.15 8.24 -3.45
CA ALA A 562 18.24 8.47 -4.89
C ALA A 562 19.64 8.09 -5.43
N GLY A 563 19.68 7.42 -6.59
CA GLY A 563 20.91 6.90 -7.18
C GLY A 563 21.35 5.53 -6.63
N MET A 564 20.68 5.01 -5.59
CA MET A 564 20.89 3.66 -5.10
C MET A 564 20.48 2.61 -6.15
N SER A 565 21.26 1.54 -6.24
CA SER A 565 21.00 0.38 -7.09
C SER A 565 20.97 -0.90 -6.26
N VAL A 566 19.80 -1.53 -6.15
CA VAL A 566 19.61 -2.82 -5.49
C VAL A 566 19.65 -3.92 -6.53
N LEU A 567 20.69 -4.75 -6.48
CA LEU A 567 20.86 -5.94 -7.32
C LEU A 567 20.35 -7.16 -6.56
N LEU A 568 19.44 -7.93 -7.20
CA LEU A 568 18.76 -9.08 -6.60
C LEU A 568 19.02 -10.35 -7.38
#